data_AF-A0A750KES1-F1
#
_entry.id   AF-A0A750KES1-F1
#
_cell.length_a   1.000
_cell.length_b   1.000
_cell.length_c   1.000
_cell.angle_alpha   90.00
_cell.angle_beta   90.00
_cell.angle_gamma   90.00
#
_symmetry.space_group_name_H-M   'P 1'
#
loop_
_entity.id
_entity.type
_entity.pdbx_description
1 polymer ?
#
loop_
_entity_poly.entity_id
_entity_poly.type
_entity_poly.pdbx_seq_one_letter_code
_entity_poly.pdbx_strand_id
1 'polypeptide(L)'
;MAQRIFTLILLLCSTSAFAGLFDAPGRSQFVPADRAFVFDFQQNQHDLALSWQVKDGYYLYRKQISITPAQAQIAPVQLPAGTWHEDEFYGKSEIYRKRLNVPVTVNQAAAGATLTVTYQGCADAGFCYPPETKTVPLSEVAAVIDATPAPAATPVNAPSKPAAQLPFSALWALLIGIGIAFTPCVLPMYPLISGIVLGGRQRLSTGRALLLTFIYVQGMALTYTALGLVVAAAGLQFQAALQHPYVLIGLAVVFTLLALSMFGLFTLQLPSSLQTRLTLMSNRQQGGSPGGVFVMGAIAGLICSPCTTAPLSAILLYIAQSGNMWLGGGTLYLYALGMGLPLMLVTVFGNRLLPKSGPWMAHVKTAFGFVILALPVFLLERIIGEVWGLRLWSLLGVAFFGWAFITSLQARRAWMRTVQIILLASALISVRPLQDWAFGSPSAQPLAHLNFTQIATVDELDQALAQAKGKPVMLDFYADWCVACKEFEKYTFSDPRVKQALGDTVLLQANVTANNAQDVALLKRLQVLGLPTILFFDAQGQEQPQARVTGFMDAATFSAHLHDRQP
;
A
#
# COMPACT_ATOMS: atom_id res chain seq x y z
N MET A 1 28.82 -54.28 20.12
CA MET A 1 27.95 -53.08 20.22
C MET A 1 27.52 -52.50 18.88
N ALA A 2 28.30 -52.62 17.79
CA ALA A 2 27.92 -52.09 16.46
C ALA A 2 26.65 -52.72 15.84
N GLN A 3 26.39 -54.01 16.10
CA GLN A 3 25.26 -54.73 15.50
C GLN A 3 23.88 -54.38 16.10
N ARG A 4 23.84 -53.85 17.33
CA ARG A 4 22.58 -53.41 17.97
C ARG A 4 22.19 -51.98 17.58
N ILE A 5 23.14 -51.18 17.09
CA ILE A 5 22.87 -49.81 16.63
C ILE A 5 22.32 -49.85 15.19
N PHE A 6 22.79 -50.79 14.36
CA PHE A 6 22.30 -50.93 12.98
C PHE A 6 20.85 -51.46 12.90
N THR A 7 20.45 -52.35 13.80
CA THR A 7 19.05 -52.82 13.87
C THR A 7 18.08 -51.78 14.41
N LEU A 8 18.54 -50.87 15.28
CA LEU A 8 17.72 -49.75 15.79
C LEU A 8 17.50 -48.68 14.71
N ILE A 9 18.49 -48.43 13.85
CA ILE A 9 18.37 -47.50 12.71
C ILE A 9 17.46 -48.07 11.62
N LEU A 10 17.49 -49.39 11.37
CA LEU A 10 16.60 -50.02 10.38
C LEU A 10 15.13 -50.10 10.82
N LEU A 11 14.88 -50.16 12.13
CA LEU A 11 13.52 -50.15 12.71
C LEU A 11 12.91 -48.74 12.78
N LEU A 12 13.71 -47.67 12.83
CA LEU A 12 13.21 -46.28 12.77
C LEU A 12 12.91 -45.80 11.34
N CYS A 13 13.40 -46.48 10.30
CA CYS A 13 13.12 -46.12 8.90
C CYS A 13 11.89 -46.80 8.29
N SER A 14 11.16 -47.63 9.05
CA SER A 14 10.02 -48.42 8.53
C SER A 14 8.64 -47.99 9.06
N THR A 15 8.53 -46.90 9.83
CA THR A 15 7.27 -46.44 10.43
C THR A 15 6.81 -45.06 9.94
N SER A 16 6.78 -44.85 8.62
CA SER A 16 6.14 -43.66 8.03
C SER A 16 5.42 -44.02 6.72
N ALA A 17 4.46 -44.94 6.79
CA ALA A 17 3.58 -45.26 5.66
C ALA A 17 2.28 -45.95 6.11
N PHE A 18 1.54 -45.38 7.06
CA PHE A 18 0.13 -45.74 7.30
C PHE A 18 -0.64 -44.50 7.79
N ALA A 19 -0.82 -43.52 6.91
CA ALA A 19 -1.74 -42.41 7.13
C ALA A 19 -2.63 -42.10 5.90
N GLY A 20 -2.64 -42.95 4.88
CA GLY A 20 -3.39 -42.71 3.63
C GLY A 20 -4.54 -43.69 3.35
N LEU A 21 -4.90 -44.59 4.28
CA LEU A 21 -5.90 -45.64 4.00
C LEU A 21 -7.35 -45.27 4.36
N PHE A 22 -7.59 -44.05 4.87
CA PHE A 22 -8.92 -43.59 5.27
C PHE A 22 -9.38 -42.27 4.63
N ASP A 23 -8.56 -41.65 3.76
CA ASP A 23 -9.05 -40.54 2.93
C ASP A 23 -9.80 -41.11 1.73
N ALA A 24 -11.10 -41.34 1.94
CA ALA A 24 -12.02 -41.59 0.85
C ALA A 24 -12.15 -40.31 -0.01
N PRO A 25 -11.90 -40.37 -1.33
CA PRO A 25 -12.10 -39.23 -2.21
C PRO A 25 -13.61 -38.97 -2.41
N GLY A 26 -14.03 -37.71 -2.38
CA GLY A 26 -15.32 -37.30 -2.96
C GLY A 26 -16.49 -37.01 -2.01
N ARG A 27 -16.27 -36.56 -0.76
CA ARG A 27 -17.33 -35.87 0.01
C ARG A 27 -16.83 -34.51 0.48
N SER A 28 -17.59 -33.46 0.17
CA SER A 28 -17.34 -32.08 0.56
C SER A 28 -17.10 -31.95 2.07
N GLN A 29 -15.82 -31.89 2.45
CA GLN A 29 -15.38 -31.75 3.84
C GLN A 29 -15.63 -30.32 4.37
N PHE A 30 -15.94 -29.40 3.48
CA PHE A 30 -16.21 -28.00 3.77
C PHE A 30 -17.68 -27.77 4.14
N VAL A 31 -17.90 -26.97 5.18
CA VAL A 31 -19.24 -26.60 5.67
C VAL A 31 -19.65 -25.23 5.11
N PRO A 32 -20.93 -24.84 5.09
CA PRO A 32 -21.32 -23.48 4.72
C PRO A 32 -20.68 -22.42 5.63
N ALA A 33 -20.46 -21.22 5.09
CA ALA A 33 -19.81 -20.11 5.81
C ALA A 33 -20.43 -19.82 7.19
N ASP A 34 -21.77 -19.83 7.29
CA ASP A 34 -22.50 -19.61 8.55
C ASP A 34 -22.21 -20.67 9.63
N ARG A 35 -21.78 -21.87 9.24
CA ARG A 35 -21.37 -22.94 10.16
C ARG A 35 -19.86 -22.95 10.41
N ALA A 36 -19.07 -22.43 9.47
CA ALA A 36 -17.63 -22.26 9.65
C ALA A 36 -17.31 -21.07 10.59
N PHE A 37 -18.07 -19.99 10.46
CA PHE A 37 -17.91 -18.74 11.20
C PHE A 37 -19.26 -18.34 11.82
N VAL A 38 -19.59 -18.96 12.95
CA VAL A 38 -20.85 -18.66 13.64
C VAL A 38 -20.75 -17.25 14.22
N PHE A 39 -21.52 -16.32 13.67
CA PHE A 39 -21.57 -14.92 14.08
C PHE A 39 -22.74 -14.67 15.03
N ASP A 40 -22.48 -14.01 16.15
CA ASP A 40 -23.47 -13.62 17.14
C ASP A 40 -23.18 -12.22 17.69
N PHE A 41 -24.21 -11.52 18.14
CA PHE A 41 -24.10 -10.14 18.64
C PHE A 41 -24.96 -9.94 19.88
N GLN A 42 -24.47 -9.14 20.82
CA GLN A 42 -25.22 -8.75 22.02
C GLN A 42 -25.00 -7.27 22.32
N GLN A 43 -26.09 -6.50 22.43
CA GLN A 43 -26.02 -5.09 22.78
C GLN A 43 -26.58 -4.85 24.20
N ASN A 44 -25.76 -4.23 25.03
CA ASN A 44 -26.11 -3.73 26.37
C ASN A 44 -25.96 -2.20 26.37
N GLN A 45 -27.04 -1.48 26.07
CA GLN A 45 -27.03 -0.01 25.96
C GLN A 45 -25.94 0.48 24.99
N HIS A 46 -24.89 1.11 25.51
CA HIS A 46 -23.75 1.63 24.76
C HIS A 46 -22.73 0.54 24.36
N ASP A 47 -22.76 -0.64 24.97
CA ASP A 47 -21.78 -1.70 24.70
C ASP A 47 -22.36 -2.75 23.75
N LEU A 48 -21.82 -2.83 22.54
CA LEU A 48 -22.13 -3.88 21.57
C LEU A 48 -20.97 -4.88 21.49
N ALA A 49 -21.20 -6.12 21.88
CA ALA A 49 -20.25 -7.21 21.71
C ALA A 49 -20.56 -7.97 20.42
N LEU A 50 -19.61 -7.94 19.47
CA LEU A 50 -19.66 -8.77 18.26
C LEU A 50 -18.78 -10.00 18.47
N SER A 51 -19.33 -11.19 18.27
CA SER A 51 -18.62 -12.44 18.51
C SER A 51 -18.65 -13.36 17.30
N TRP A 52 -17.51 -13.99 17.02
CA TRP A 52 -17.39 -15.05 16.04
C TRP A 52 -16.84 -16.30 16.72
N GLN A 53 -17.47 -17.44 16.46
CA GLN A 53 -16.94 -18.76 16.78
C GLN A 53 -16.49 -19.44 15.48
N VAL A 54 -15.17 -19.52 15.32
CA VAL A 54 -14.54 -20.17 14.16
C VAL A 54 -14.39 -21.66 14.44
N LYS A 55 -14.79 -22.49 13.47
CA LYS A 55 -14.64 -23.95 13.52
C LYS A 55 -13.16 -24.35 13.41
N ASP A 56 -12.77 -25.45 14.06
CA ASP A 56 -11.41 -25.99 13.95
C ASP A 56 -11.04 -26.29 12.49
N GLY A 57 -9.82 -25.91 12.10
CA GLY A 57 -9.33 -25.99 10.71
C GLY A 57 -9.72 -24.79 9.82
N TYR A 58 -10.35 -23.76 10.39
CA TYR A 58 -10.72 -22.52 9.70
C TYR A 58 -10.13 -21.29 10.41
N TYR A 59 -10.05 -20.18 9.67
CA TYR A 59 -9.56 -18.91 10.20
C TYR A 59 -10.19 -17.70 9.50
N LEU A 60 -10.29 -16.59 10.23
CA LEU A 60 -10.73 -15.27 9.73
C LEU A 60 -9.55 -14.33 9.56
N TYR A 61 -9.52 -13.55 8.48
CA TYR A 61 -8.48 -12.53 8.26
C TYR A 61 -8.82 -11.24 9.01
N ARG A 62 -7.91 -10.76 9.88
CA ARG A 62 -8.10 -9.49 10.59
C ARG A 62 -8.32 -8.31 9.66
N LYS A 63 -7.58 -8.26 8.55
CA LYS A 63 -7.66 -7.18 7.54
C LYS A 63 -8.95 -7.17 6.73
N GLN A 64 -9.72 -8.27 6.73
CA GLN A 64 -10.98 -8.40 5.98
C GLN A 64 -12.22 -8.21 6.86
N ILE A 65 -12.05 -7.83 8.13
CA ILE A 65 -13.15 -7.48 9.03
C ILE A 65 -13.39 -5.98 8.93
N SER A 66 -14.56 -5.59 8.45
CA SER A 66 -15.00 -4.20 8.33
C SER A 66 -16.34 -4.01 9.02
N ILE A 67 -16.48 -2.91 9.75
CA ILE A 67 -17.67 -2.58 10.53
C ILE A 67 -18.08 -1.16 10.17
N THR A 68 -19.24 -1.02 9.52
CA THR A 68 -19.76 0.26 9.03
C THR A 68 -21.12 0.56 9.66
N PRO A 69 -21.27 1.63 10.46
CA PRO A 69 -22.56 2.01 11.02
C PRO A 69 -23.42 2.76 10.00
N ALA A 70 -24.74 2.55 10.07
CA ALA A 70 -25.75 3.32 9.36
C ALA A 70 -26.72 3.93 10.37
N GLN A 71 -26.86 5.26 10.36
CA GLN A 71 -27.68 6.02 11.32
C GLN A 71 -27.27 5.83 12.80
N ALA A 72 -26.02 5.45 13.03
CA ALA A 72 -25.39 5.36 14.35
C ALA A 72 -23.98 5.96 14.34
N GLN A 73 -23.53 6.41 15.50
CA GLN A 73 -22.16 6.81 15.77
C GLN A 73 -21.54 5.81 16.74
N ILE A 74 -20.43 5.19 16.33
CA ILE A 74 -19.66 4.25 17.14
C ILE A 74 -18.27 4.81 17.42
N ALA A 75 -17.67 4.41 18.54
CA ALA A 75 -16.27 4.67 18.82
C ALA A 75 -15.37 3.88 17.84
N PRO A 76 -14.10 4.31 17.64
CA PRO A 76 -13.15 3.59 16.81
C PRO A 76 -13.01 2.13 17.26
N VAL A 77 -13.35 1.18 16.39
CA VAL A 77 -13.32 -0.25 16.72
C VAL A 77 -11.88 -0.74 16.76
N GLN A 78 -11.46 -1.26 17.91
CA GLN A 78 -10.15 -1.90 18.07
C GLN A 78 -10.29 -3.41 17.98
N LEU A 79 -9.84 -3.98 16.86
CA LEU A 79 -9.75 -5.43 16.71
C LEU A 79 -8.61 -5.97 17.59
N PRO A 80 -8.83 -7.05 18.36
CA PRO A 80 -7.80 -7.65 19.21
C PRO A 80 -6.59 -8.12 18.38
N ALA A 81 -5.47 -8.43 19.05
CA ALA A 81 -4.31 -8.96 18.35
C ALA A 81 -4.63 -10.35 17.76
N GLY A 82 -4.33 -10.56 16.48
CA GLY A 82 -4.44 -11.86 15.83
C GLY A 82 -3.19 -12.70 15.98
N THR A 83 -3.26 -13.95 15.53
CA THR A 83 -2.07 -14.80 15.35
C THR A 83 -1.49 -14.57 13.97
N TRP A 84 -0.17 -14.41 13.86
CA TRP A 84 0.48 -14.27 12.56
C TRP A 84 0.37 -15.56 11.74
N HIS A 85 0.02 -15.41 10.48
CA HIS A 85 -0.03 -16.45 9.46
C HIS A 85 0.63 -15.90 8.20
N GLU A 86 1.40 -16.74 7.52
CA GLU A 86 2.15 -16.36 6.33
C GLU A 86 1.65 -17.19 5.17
N ASP A 87 0.99 -16.51 4.25
CA ASP A 87 0.50 -17.08 3.00
C ASP A 87 1.47 -16.69 1.88
N GLU A 88 1.78 -17.60 0.94
CA GLU A 88 2.74 -17.32 -0.13
C GLU A 88 2.28 -16.15 -1.05
N PHE A 89 0.97 -15.99 -1.21
CA PHE A 89 0.37 -14.96 -2.08
C PHE A 89 -0.15 -13.73 -1.32
N TYR A 90 -0.52 -13.89 -0.05
CA TYR A 90 -1.06 -12.82 0.80
C TYR A 90 -0.02 -12.20 1.74
N GLY A 91 1.17 -12.80 1.81
CA GLY A 91 2.24 -12.42 2.72
C GLY A 91 1.89 -12.68 4.18
N LYS A 92 2.60 -11.98 5.08
CA LYS A 92 2.33 -12.03 6.52
C LYS A 92 1.04 -11.28 6.84
N SER A 93 0.04 -12.01 7.35
CA SER A 93 -1.25 -11.49 7.77
C SER A 93 -1.61 -11.95 9.18
N GLU A 94 -2.46 -11.21 9.88
CA GLU A 94 -2.99 -11.63 11.18
C GLU A 94 -4.35 -12.33 10.98
N ILE A 95 -4.52 -13.47 11.65
CA ILE A 95 -5.72 -14.32 11.55
C ILE A 95 -6.30 -14.66 12.93
N TYR A 96 -7.56 -15.10 12.95
CA TYR A 96 -8.24 -15.63 14.14
C TYR A 96 -8.77 -17.04 13.89
N ARG A 97 -8.39 -18.01 14.75
CA ARG A 97 -8.73 -19.45 14.61
C ARG A 97 -9.80 -19.97 15.57
N LYS A 98 -10.06 -19.25 16.67
CA LYS A 98 -10.97 -19.70 17.74
C LYS A 98 -12.14 -18.74 17.90
N ARG A 99 -12.30 -18.18 19.09
CA ARG A 99 -13.29 -17.15 19.37
C ARG A 99 -12.69 -15.77 19.15
N LEU A 100 -13.38 -14.96 18.38
CA LEU A 100 -13.11 -13.53 18.27
C LEU A 100 -14.23 -12.79 18.99
N ASN A 101 -13.88 -11.88 19.90
CA ASN A 101 -14.82 -10.97 20.53
C ASN A 101 -14.34 -9.54 20.29
N VAL A 102 -15.20 -8.71 19.70
CA VAL A 102 -14.91 -7.33 19.35
C VAL A 102 -15.91 -6.44 20.08
N PRO A 103 -15.48 -5.74 21.15
CA PRO A 103 -16.31 -4.75 21.81
C PRO A 103 -16.39 -3.49 20.92
N VAL A 104 -17.61 -3.01 20.70
CA VAL A 104 -17.93 -1.81 19.94
C VAL A 104 -18.75 -0.91 20.84
N THR A 105 -18.24 0.28 21.15
CA THR A 105 -19.00 1.28 21.90
C THR A 105 -19.87 2.09 20.95
N VAL A 106 -21.18 2.07 21.18
CA VAL A 106 -22.20 2.84 20.47
C VAL A 106 -22.42 4.15 21.21
N ASN A 107 -21.97 5.26 20.63
CA ASN A 107 -22.11 6.59 21.22
C ASN A 107 -23.53 7.12 21.05
N GLN A 108 -24.12 6.88 19.87
CA GLN A 108 -25.47 7.29 19.53
C GLN A 108 -26.07 6.34 18.50
N ALA A 109 -27.32 5.93 18.66
CA ALA A 109 -28.05 5.14 17.67
C ALA A 109 -29.50 5.63 17.59
N ALA A 110 -29.94 5.99 16.38
CA ALA A 110 -31.32 6.38 16.12
C ALA A 110 -32.26 5.16 16.00
N ALA A 111 -33.57 5.41 16.04
CA ALA A 111 -34.59 4.40 15.79
C ALA A 111 -34.36 3.72 14.42
N GLY A 112 -34.15 2.41 14.41
CA GLY A 112 -33.88 1.64 13.19
C GLY A 112 -32.42 1.69 12.69
N ALA A 113 -31.49 2.18 13.50
CA ALA A 113 -30.07 2.15 13.16
C ALA A 113 -29.55 0.72 12.97
N THR A 114 -28.61 0.55 12.04
CA THR A 114 -28.02 -0.76 11.72
C THR A 114 -26.50 -0.67 11.67
N LEU A 115 -25.86 -1.80 11.93
CA LEU A 115 -24.42 -1.97 11.82
C LEU A 115 -24.12 -3.06 10.81
N THR A 116 -23.46 -2.68 9.72
CA THR A 116 -23.05 -3.62 8.67
C THR A 116 -21.68 -4.18 9.00
N VAL A 117 -21.62 -5.50 9.20
CA VAL A 117 -20.41 -6.23 9.56
C VAL A 117 -20.03 -7.13 8.39
N THR A 118 -18.90 -6.84 7.76
CA THR A 118 -18.34 -7.65 6.66
C THR A 118 -17.12 -8.41 7.16
N TYR A 119 -17.04 -9.71 6.87
CA TYR A 119 -15.90 -10.55 7.24
C TYR A 119 -15.60 -11.61 6.19
N GLN A 120 -14.37 -12.12 6.19
CA GLN A 120 -13.93 -13.18 5.30
C GLN A 120 -12.98 -14.13 6.01
N GLY A 121 -13.07 -15.42 5.66
CA GLY A 121 -12.17 -16.45 6.16
C GLY A 121 -11.92 -17.57 5.17
N CYS A 122 -10.96 -18.42 5.51
CA CYS A 122 -10.55 -19.60 4.75
C CYS A 122 -10.39 -20.81 5.67
N ALA A 123 -10.31 -21.98 5.06
CA ALA A 123 -9.93 -23.25 5.65
C ALA A 123 -8.44 -23.49 5.40
N ASP A 124 -7.76 -24.15 6.36
CA ASP A 124 -6.36 -24.54 6.21
C ASP A 124 -6.12 -25.49 5.03
N ALA A 125 -7.15 -26.23 4.61
CA ALA A 125 -7.11 -27.13 3.46
C ALA A 125 -7.24 -26.41 2.10
N GLY A 126 -6.84 -25.13 2.03
CA GLY A 126 -6.82 -24.36 0.78
C GLY A 126 -8.20 -24.06 0.20
N PHE A 127 -9.15 -23.62 1.04
CA PHE A 127 -10.50 -23.24 0.60
C PHE A 127 -10.95 -21.94 1.24
N CYS A 128 -11.34 -20.95 0.45
CA CYS A 128 -11.69 -19.60 0.90
C CYS A 128 -13.15 -19.27 0.60
N TYR A 129 -13.83 -18.66 1.57
CA TYR A 129 -15.20 -18.21 1.40
C TYR A 129 -15.24 -16.79 0.81
N PRO A 130 -16.26 -16.44 0.02
CA PRO A 130 -16.49 -15.05 -0.38
C PRO A 130 -16.72 -14.14 0.83
N PRO A 131 -16.50 -12.82 0.70
CA PRO A 131 -16.79 -11.88 1.77
C PRO A 131 -18.28 -11.92 2.16
N GLU A 132 -18.56 -12.20 3.43
CA GLU A 132 -19.90 -12.29 3.99
C GLU A 132 -20.26 -10.98 4.67
N THR A 133 -21.51 -10.51 4.47
CA THR A 133 -22.02 -9.28 5.09
C THR A 133 -23.24 -9.58 5.95
N LYS A 134 -23.19 -9.21 7.23
CA LYS A 134 -24.27 -9.34 8.21
C LYS A 134 -24.74 -7.96 8.65
N THR A 135 -26.05 -7.76 8.68
CA THR A 135 -26.67 -6.53 9.19
C THR A 135 -27.13 -6.76 10.62
N VAL A 136 -26.55 -6.03 11.56
CA VAL A 136 -26.90 -6.09 12.98
C VAL A 136 -27.84 -4.91 13.30
N PRO A 137 -29.08 -5.16 13.74
CA PRO A 137 -29.96 -4.09 14.22
C PRO A 137 -29.44 -3.54 15.55
N LEU A 138 -29.40 -2.21 15.68
CA LEU A 138 -29.00 -1.53 16.92
C LEU A 138 -30.22 -1.08 17.72
N SER A 139 -30.15 -1.26 19.03
CA SER A 139 -31.06 -0.65 19.99
C SER A 139 -30.78 0.86 20.09
N GLU A 140 -31.82 1.65 20.31
CA GLU A 140 -31.71 3.11 20.45
C GLU A 140 -30.83 3.51 21.63
N VAL A 141 -29.93 4.44 21.38
CA VAL A 141 -28.97 4.95 22.37
C VAL A 141 -28.90 6.46 22.21
N ALA A 142 -29.31 7.19 23.25
CA ALA A 142 -29.18 8.63 23.31
C ALA A 142 -27.71 9.03 23.44
N ALA A 143 -27.32 10.12 22.77
CA ALA A 143 -25.97 10.65 22.89
C ALA A 143 -25.67 11.02 24.35
N VAL A 144 -24.54 10.53 24.88
CA VAL A 144 -24.01 11.04 26.14
C VAL A 144 -23.53 12.47 25.87
N ILE A 145 -24.37 13.45 26.19
CA ILE A 145 -23.95 14.84 26.27
C ILE A 145 -23.16 14.96 27.57
N ASP A 146 -21.85 14.74 27.49
CA ASP A 146 -20.95 15.16 28.56
C ASP A 146 -20.96 16.69 28.62
N ALA A 147 -21.89 17.21 29.42
CA ALA A 147 -21.91 18.59 29.86
C ALA A 147 -20.68 18.81 30.74
N THR A 148 -19.59 19.27 30.13
CA THR A 148 -18.36 19.74 30.78
C THR A 148 -18.66 20.57 32.04
N PRO A 149 -18.29 20.12 33.26
CA PRO A 149 -18.05 21.00 34.37
C PRO A 149 -16.54 21.22 34.49
N ALA A 150 -16.13 22.48 34.56
CA ALA A 150 -14.74 22.89 34.76
C ALA A 150 -14.11 22.18 35.98
N PRO A 151 -12.87 21.65 35.91
CA PRO A 151 -12.26 21.01 37.06
C PRO A 151 -11.58 22.04 37.97
N ALA A 152 -12.09 22.18 39.18
CA ALA A 152 -11.33 22.65 40.34
C ALA A 152 -10.50 21.48 40.91
N ALA A 153 -9.22 21.74 41.19
CA ALA A 153 -8.23 20.77 41.66
C ALA A 153 -8.53 20.31 43.11
N THR A 154 -8.48 19.02 43.49
CA THR A 154 -7.33 18.19 43.98
C THR A 154 -7.93 16.98 44.75
N PRO A 155 -7.16 15.98 45.24
CA PRO A 155 -6.36 14.98 44.53
C PRO A 155 -6.80 13.54 44.91
N VAL A 156 -6.81 12.59 43.98
CA VAL A 156 -6.93 11.16 44.32
C VAL A 156 -5.76 10.40 43.74
N ASN A 157 -4.92 9.91 44.65
CA ASN A 157 -3.82 8.98 44.37
C ASN A 157 -4.39 7.71 43.72
N ALA A 158 -4.05 7.49 42.45
CA ALA A 158 -4.12 6.18 41.80
C ALA A 158 -2.71 5.80 41.32
N PRO A 159 -2.36 4.50 41.34
CA PRO A 159 -0.98 4.05 41.34
C PRO A 159 -0.30 4.33 40.01
N SER A 160 0.89 4.93 40.09
CA SER A 160 1.86 5.02 39.00
C SER A 160 2.22 3.62 38.51
N LYS A 161 1.74 3.24 37.31
CA LYS A 161 2.40 2.22 36.49
C LYS A 161 3.11 2.90 35.31
N PRO A 162 4.31 2.41 34.95
CA PRO A 162 5.33 3.19 34.27
C PRO A 162 4.99 3.38 32.80
N ALA A 163 5.48 4.49 32.24
CA ALA A 163 5.55 4.76 30.81
C ALA A 163 6.26 3.63 30.06
N ALA A 164 5.49 2.62 29.62
CA ALA A 164 5.93 1.66 28.62
C ALA A 164 5.88 2.35 27.25
N GLN A 165 7.01 2.97 26.91
CA GLN A 165 7.55 3.23 25.57
C GLN A 165 6.55 3.11 24.39
N LEU A 166 5.95 4.23 24.02
CA LEU A 166 5.34 4.40 22.70
C LEU A 166 6.46 4.53 21.64
N PRO A 167 6.39 3.83 20.50
CA PRO A 167 7.48 3.77 19.51
C PRO A 167 7.70 5.09 18.74
N PHE A 168 6.81 6.08 18.87
CA PHE A 168 6.89 7.36 18.18
C PHE A 168 7.05 8.50 19.20
N SER A 169 8.27 8.68 19.71
CA SER A 169 8.59 9.79 20.60
C SER A 169 8.77 11.09 19.81
N ALA A 170 8.64 12.24 20.47
CA ALA A 170 8.94 13.56 19.91
C ALA A 170 10.35 13.62 19.27
N LEU A 171 11.27 12.80 19.77
CA LEU A 171 12.62 12.63 19.22
C LEU A 171 12.61 11.97 17.83
N TRP A 172 11.75 10.96 17.59
CA TRP A 172 11.58 10.36 16.27
C TRP A 172 11.00 11.33 15.25
N ALA A 173 10.03 12.16 15.65
CA ALA A 173 9.49 13.21 14.78
C ALA A 173 10.58 14.20 14.33
N LEU A 174 11.47 14.59 15.27
CA LEU A 174 12.61 15.45 14.97
C LEU A 174 13.64 14.77 14.05
N LEU A 175 13.97 13.50 14.29
CA LEU A 175 14.90 12.73 13.45
C LEU A 175 14.36 12.51 12.03
N ILE A 176 13.07 12.21 11.88
CA ILE A 176 12.43 12.07 10.57
C ILE A 176 12.42 13.42 9.85
N GLY A 177 12.15 14.52 10.55
CA GLY A 177 12.28 15.88 10.01
C GLY A 177 13.69 16.17 9.47
N ILE A 178 14.73 15.81 10.22
CA ILE A 178 16.12 15.95 9.77
C ILE A 178 16.38 15.09 8.52
N GLY A 179 15.91 13.84 8.50
CA GLY A 179 16.07 12.95 7.34
C GLY A 179 15.40 13.51 6.08
N ILE A 180 14.26 14.18 6.23
CA ILE A 180 13.51 14.74 5.12
C ILE A 180 14.11 16.05 4.59
N ALA A 181 14.90 16.76 5.38
CA ALA A 181 15.66 17.91 4.87
C ALA A 181 16.62 17.51 3.72
N PHE A 182 17.02 16.24 3.65
CA PHE A 182 17.83 15.69 2.55
C PHE A 182 17.00 15.17 1.37
N THR A 183 15.68 15.36 1.38
CA THR A 183 14.81 14.96 0.27
C THR A 183 14.95 15.91 -0.91
N PRO A 184 14.73 15.41 -2.14
CA PRO A 184 14.82 16.20 -3.37
C PRO A 184 13.87 17.41 -3.43
N CYS A 185 12.84 17.48 -2.58
CA CYS A 185 11.91 18.61 -2.58
C CYS A 185 12.42 19.83 -1.79
N VAL A 186 13.27 19.63 -0.76
CA VAL A 186 13.76 20.72 0.11
C VAL A 186 15.09 21.28 -0.40
N LEU A 187 15.91 20.42 -1.02
CA LEU A 187 17.22 20.79 -1.59
C LEU A 187 17.18 21.95 -2.62
N PRO A 188 16.17 22.07 -3.51
CA PRO A 188 16.05 23.19 -4.45
C PRO A 188 15.82 24.57 -3.79
N MET A 189 15.40 24.61 -2.52
CA MET A 189 15.24 25.86 -1.78
C MET A 189 16.55 26.35 -1.16
N TYR A 190 17.55 25.47 -1.02
CA TYR A 190 18.85 25.81 -0.47
C TYR A 190 19.57 26.94 -1.26
N PRO A 191 19.63 26.89 -2.61
CA PRO A 191 20.15 28.00 -3.43
C PRO A 191 19.40 29.32 -3.26
N LEU A 192 18.09 29.28 -2.97
CA LEU A 192 17.25 30.47 -2.79
C LEU A 192 17.60 31.19 -1.49
N ILE A 193 17.71 30.44 -0.39
CA ILE A 193 18.16 30.98 0.90
C ILE A 193 19.61 31.45 0.79
N SER A 194 20.46 30.67 0.13
CA SER A 194 21.85 31.06 -0.11
C SER A 194 21.94 32.35 -0.94
N GLY A 195 21.11 32.52 -1.97
CA GLY A 195 21.07 33.73 -2.79
C GLY A 195 20.55 34.96 -2.05
N ILE A 196 19.56 34.79 -1.16
CA ILE A 196 18.98 35.89 -0.37
C ILE A 196 19.90 36.29 0.79
N VAL A 197 20.55 35.33 1.46
CA VAL A 197 21.39 35.55 2.64
C VAL A 197 22.84 35.88 2.28
N LEU A 198 23.39 35.30 1.21
CA LEU A 198 24.78 35.56 0.77
C LEU A 198 24.89 36.51 -0.43
N GLY A 199 23.81 36.76 -1.18
CA GLY A 199 23.81 37.61 -2.38
C GLY A 199 23.47 39.09 -2.17
N GLY A 200 23.18 39.52 -0.93
CA GLY A 200 22.98 40.93 -0.60
C GLY A 200 24.28 41.73 -0.73
N ARG A 201 24.21 42.96 -1.27
CA ARG A 201 25.38 43.86 -1.49
C ARG A 201 26.19 44.18 -0.21
N GLN A 202 25.67 43.91 0.98
CA GLN A 202 26.35 44.06 2.26
C GLN A 202 26.44 42.71 2.96
N ARG A 203 27.62 42.38 3.49
CA ARG A 203 27.85 41.19 4.31
C ARG A 203 26.93 41.24 5.53
N LEU A 204 25.89 40.41 5.56
CA LEU A 204 25.03 40.24 6.73
C LEU A 204 25.87 39.67 7.89
N SER A 205 25.66 40.19 9.11
CA SER A 205 26.29 39.59 10.30
C SER A 205 25.72 38.19 10.54
N THR A 206 26.54 37.27 11.05
CA THR A 206 26.13 35.88 11.32
C THR A 206 24.87 35.79 12.19
N GLY A 207 24.70 36.71 13.15
CA GLY A 207 23.49 36.77 13.99
C GLY A 207 22.23 37.20 13.23
N ARG A 208 22.36 38.12 12.27
CA ARG A 208 21.21 38.56 11.44
C ARG A 208 20.82 37.48 10.43
N ALA A 209 21.79 36.76 9.87
CA ALA A 209 21.53 35.60 9.02
C ALA A 209 20.79 34.48 9.78
N LEU A 210 21.24 34.17 11.00
CA LEU A 210 20.58 33.17 11.87
C LEU A 210 19.15 33.58 12.23
N LEU A 211 18.93 34.85 12.59
CA LEU A 211 17.60 35.38 12.91
C LEU A 211 16.66 35.31 11.71
N LEU A 212 17.13 35.64 10.50
CA LEU A 212 16.33 35.54 9.27
C LEU A 212 16.00 34.09 8.93
N THR A 213 16.95 33.15 9.05
CA THR A 213 16.68 31.72 8.85
C THR A 213 15.73 31.17 9.91
N PHE A 214 15.82 31.62 11.16
CA PHE A 214 14.86 31.22 12.21
C PHE A 214 13.43 31.68 11.89
N ILE A 215 13.26 32.93 11.44
CA ILE A 215 11.96 33.46 11.03
C ILE A 215 11.40 32.71 9.81
N TYR A 216 12.26 32.34 8.85
CA TYR A 216 11.89 31.50 7.72
C TYR A 216 11.36 30.13 8.18
N VAL A 217 12.09 29.46 9.08
CA VAL A 217 11.71 28.15 9.64
C VAL A 217 10.39 28.25 10.41
N GLN A 218 10.16 29.34 11.15
CA GLN A 218 8.86 29.56 11.80
C GLN A 218 7.70 29.71 10.84
N GLY A 219 7.90 30.37 9.70
CA GLY A 219 6.89 30.44 8.64
C GLY A 219 6.48 29.06 8.16
N MET A 220 7.45 28.18 7.89
CA MET A 220 7.19 26.78 7.50
C MET A 220 6.57 25.95 8.63
N ALA A 221 7.04 26.10 9.87
CA ALA A 221 6.55 25.32 11.00
C ALA A 221 5.09 25.62 11.31
N LEU A 222 4.71 26.90 11.28
CA LEU A 222 3.32 27.30 11.49
C LEU A 222 2.41 26.83 10.36
N THR A 223 2.83 26.89 9.09
CA THR A 223 2.00 26.41 7.99
C THR A 223 1.82 24.89 8.02
N TYR A 224 2.86 24.11 8.32
CA TYR A 224 2.71 22.66 8.46
C TYR A 224 1.88 22.25 9.66
N THR A 225 2.03 22.93 10.79
CA THR A 225 1.22 22.66 11.98
C THR A 225 -0.24 23.01 11.71
N ALA A 226 -0.52 24.15 11.08
CA ALA A 226 -1.88 24.54 10.71
C ALA A 226 -2.51 23.57 9.71
N LEU A 227 -1.80 23.23 8.63
CA LEU A 227 -2.30 22.32 7.60
C LEU A 227 -2.53 20.92 8.18
N GLY A 228 -1.62 20.43 9.03
CA GLY A 228 -1.78 19.14 9.68
C GLY A 228 -2.90 19.11 10.73
N LEU A 229 -3.15 20.19 11.46
CA LEU A 229 -4.31 20.30 12.34
C LEU A 229 -5.63 20.31 11.56
N VAL A 230 -5.68 21.01 10.43
CA VAL A 230 -6.85 21.02 9.53
C VAL A 230 -7.12 19.62 8.98
N VAL A 231 -6.09 18.92 8.50
CA VAL A 231 -6.22 17.55 8.00
C VAL A 231 -6.59 16.57 9.12
N ALA A 232 -6.02 16.73 10.32
CA ALA A 232 -6.36 15.92 11.49
C ALA A 232 -7.83 16.09 11.91
N ALA A 233 -8.33 17.33 11.91
CA ALA A 233 -9.73 17.63 12.23
C ALA A 233 -10.70 17.07 11.18
N ALA A 234 -10.24 16.96 9.93
CA ALA A 234 -11.07 16.50 8.83
C ALA A 234 -11.02 14.98 8.56
N GLY A 235 -10.15 14.26 9.28
CA GLY A 235 -10.15 12.80 9.36
C GLY A 235 -9.63 12.05 8.12
N LEU A 236 -9.79 10.72 8.12
CA LEU A 236 -9.30 9.80 7.09
C LEU A 236 -9.83 10.09 5.67
N GLN A 237 -10.92 10.87 5.56
CA GLN A 237 -11.52 11.24 4.27
C GLN A 237 -10.64 12.14 3.42
N PHE A 238 -9.83 13.02 4.02
CA PHE A 238 -8.88 13.87 3.27
C PHE A 238 -7.74 13.05 2.66
N GLN A 239 -7.34 11.96 3.31
CA GLN A 239 -6.31 11.07 2.78
C GLN A 239 -6.83 10.26 1.58
N ALA A 240 -8.10 9.83 1.61
CA ALA A 240 -8.75 9.21 0.46
C ALA A 240 -8.92 10.19 -0.72
N ALA A 241 -9.22 11.46 -0.45
CA ALA A 241 -9.35 12.49 -1.48
C ALA A 241 -8.01 12.79 -2.19
N LEU A 242 -6.89 12.81 -1.47
CA LEU A 242 -5.55 13.00 -2.05
C LEU A 242 -5.07 11.81 -2.89
N GLN A 243 -5.67 10.63 -2.70
CA GLN A 243 -5.39 9.43 -3.51
C GLN A 243 -6.23 9.36 -4.79
N HIS A 244 -7.10 10.35 -5.06
CA HIS A 244 -7.91 10.37 -6.27
C HIS A 244 -7.00 10.50 -7.52
N PRO A 245 -7.20 9.68 -8.58
CA PRO A 245 -6.31 9.64 -9.74
C PRO A 245 -6.08 10.99 -10.40
N TYR A 246 -7.11 11.84 -10.52
CA TYR A 246 -6.96 13.20 -11.07
C TYR A 246 -6.03 14.12 -10.25
N VAL A 247 -6.03 14.02 -8.92
CA VAL A 247 -5.16 14.84 -8.05
C VAL A 247 -3.72 14.39 -8.20
N LEU A 248 -3.49 13.07 -8.23
CA LEU A 248 -2.17 12.49 -8.45
C LEU A 248 -1.59 12.84 -9.82
N ILE A 249 -2.41 12.80 -10.88
CA ILE A 249 -2.01 13.24 -12.23
C ILE A 249 -1.66 14.74 -12.23
N GLY A 250 -2.49 15.58 -11.61
CA GLY A 250 -2.23 17.02 -11.51
C GLY A 250 -0.90 17.32 -10.80
N LEU A 251 -0.65 16.64 -9.68
CA LEU A 251 0.59 16.78 -8.93
C LEU A 251 1.81 16.28 -9.73
N ALA A 252 1.67 15.16 -10.45
CA ALA A 252 2.73 14.64 -11.30
C ALA A 252 3.10 15.60 -12.46
N VAL A 253 2.11 16.24 -13.08
CA VAL A 253 2.34 17.27 -14.11
C VAL A 253 3.12 18.45 -13.53
N VAL A 254 2.74 18.94 -12.35
CA VAL A 254 3.44 20.05 -11.68
C VAL A 254 4.91 19.70 -11.38
N PHE A 255 5.18 18.51 -10.84
CA PHE A 255 6.56 18.08 -10.59
C PHE A 255 7.38 17.88 -11.87
N THR A 256 6.75 17.39 -12.93
CA THR A 256 7.39 17.23 -14.24
C THR A 256 7.77 18.60 -14.83
N LEU A 257 6.89 19.60 -14.74
CA LEU A 257 7.17 20.97 -15.16
C LEU A 257 8.31 21.60 -14.35
N LEU A 258 8.36 21.36 -13.03
CA LEU A 258 9.45 21.84 -12.18
C LEU A 258 10.79 21.20 -12.57
N ALA A 259 10.81 19.89 -12.83
CA ALA A 259 12.02 19.19 -13.28
C ALA A 259 12.50 19.72 -14.64
N LEU A 260 11.57 19.93 -15.60
CA LEU A 260 11.87 20.54 -16.91
C LEU A 260 12.51 21.94 -16.77
N SER A 261 12.08 22.74 -15.79
CA SER A 261 12.70 24.03 -15.48
C SER A 261 14.13 23.88 -14.89
N MET A 262 14.37 22.84 -14.10
CA MET A 262 15.71 22.51 -13.60
C MET A 262 16.66 22.08 -14.72
N PHE A 263 16.19 21.32 -15.71
CA PHE A 263 16.95 20.98 -16.92
C PHE A 263 17.23 22.17 -17.83
N GLY A 264 16.56 23.30 -17.62
CA GLY A 264 16.78 24.54 -18.38
C GLY A 264 16.07 24.58 -19.73
N LEU A 265 15.13 23.65 -20.00
CA LEU A 265 14.29 23.68 -21.21
C LEU A 265 13.41 24.95 -21.25
N PHE A 266 12.92 25.38 -20.09
CA PHE A 266 12.15 26.62 -19.93
C PHE A 266 12.63 27.37 -18.69
N THR A 267 13.18 28.56 -18.90
CA THR A 267 13.24 29.56 -17.83
C THR A 267 11.92 30.31 -17.84
N LEU A 268 11.12 30.20 -16.78
CA LEU A 268 9.96 31.07 -16.54
C LEU A 268 10.47 32.51 -16.33
N GLN A 269 10.91 33.15 -17.41
CA GLN A 269 11.24 34.56 -17.42
C GLN A 269 9.92 35.31 -17.54
N LEU A 270 9.46 35.86 -16.41
CA LEU A 270 8.40 36.85 -16.39
C LEU A 270 8.67 37.93 -17.45
N PRO A 271 7.65 38.40 -18.19
CA PRO A 271 7.85 39.46 -19.19
C PRO A 271 8.55 40.65 -18.56
N SER A 272 9.49 41.26 -19.29
CA SER A 272 10.43 42.27 -18.77
C SER A 272 9.74 43.43 -18.05
N SER A 273 8.50 43.77 -18.41
CA SER A 273 7.67 44.78 -17.74
C SER A 273 7.26 44.38 -16.31
N LEU A 274 6.80 43.14 -16.10
CA LEU A 274 6.50 42.59 -14.79
C LEU A 274 7.77 42.38 -13.99
N GLN A 275 8.82 41.85 -14.62
CA GLN A 275 10.11 41.63 -14.00
C GLN A 275 10.72 42.93 -13.48
N THR A 276 10.64 44.04 -14.24
CA THR A 276 11.10 45.38 -13.85
C THR A 276 10.24 46.00 -12.74
N ARG A 277 8.91 45.85 -12.80
CA ARG A 277 8.03 46.32 -11.72
C ARG A 277 8.24 45.54 -10.41
N LEU A 278 8.35 44.23 -10.48
CA LEU A 278 8.64 43.36 -9.35
C LEU A 278 10.04 43.62 -8.80
N THR A 279 11.05 43.84 -9.64
CA THR A 279 12.39 44.19 -9.16
C THR A 279 12.44 45.59 -8.56
N LEU A 280 11.73 46.59 -9.09
CA LEU A 280 11.64 47.92 -8.44
C LEU A 280 10.89 47.86 -7.10
N MET A 281 9.82 47.07 -7.02
CA MET A 281 9.08 46.82 -5.76
C MET A 281 9.91 46.01 -4.76
N SER A 282 10.66 45.01 -5.26
CA SER A 282 11.59 44.19 -4.49
C SER A 282 12.89 44.93 -4.13
N ASN A 283 13.29 46.00 -4.83
CA ASN A 283 14.42 46.84 -4.44
C ASN A 283 14.01 47.83 -3.34
N ARG A 284 12.72 48.21 -3.30
CA ARG A 284 12.13 48.92 -2.16
C ARG A 284 12.03 48.03 -0.92
N GLN A 285 11.82 46.73 -1.07
CA GLN A 285 11.95 45.73 0.00
C GLN A 285 13.40 45.26 0.11
N GLN A 286 14.22 45.91 0.93
CA GLN A 286 15.58 45.44 1.23
C GLN A 286 15.57 43.92 1.52
N GLY A 287 16.36 43.16 0.74
CA GLY A 287 16.55 41.73 0.95
C GLY A 287 16.91 41.45 2.41
N GLY A 288 16.11 40.62 3.09
CA GLY A 288 16.23 40.38 4.53
C GLY A 288 15.24 41.16 5.42
N SER A 289 14.09 41.61 4.90
CA SER A 289 12.98 42.03 5.76
C SER A 289 12.35 40.81 6.46
N PRO A 290 12.19 40.80 7.79
CA PRO A 290 11.73 39.63 8.53
C PRO A 290 10.33 39.17 8.10
N GLY A 291 9.43 40.09 7.76
CA GLY A 291 8.09 39.76 7.25
C GLY A 291 8.10 39.09 5.87
N GLY A 292 8.96 39.54 4.95
CA GLY A 292 9.07 38.92 3.62
C GLY A 292 9.66 37.50 3.69
N VAL A 293 10.62 37.30 4.58
CA VAL A 293 11.24 35.98 4.81
C VAL A 293 10.25 35.00 5.47
N PHE A 294 9.41 35.47 6.39
CA PHE A 294 8.35 34.65 6.99
C PHE A 294 7.32 34.17 5.95
N VAL A 295 6.82 35.07 5.09
CA VAL A 295 5.84 34.73 4.05
C VAL A 295 6.44 33.79 3.00
N MET A 296 7.70 34.00 2.61
CA MET A 296 8.39 33.08 1.72
C MET A 296 8.57 31.69 2.34
N GLY A 297 8.80 31.61 3.67
CA GLY A 297 8.77 30.35 4.42
C GLY A 297 7.40 29.69 4.39
N ALA A 298 6.33 30.45 4.62
CA ALA A 298 4.96 29.91 4.58
C ALA A 298 4.62 29.28 3.21
N ILE A 299 4.91 29.99 2.10
CA ILE A 299 4.67 29.51 0.74
C ILE A 299 5.52 28.26 0.43
N ALA A 300 6.79 28.25 0.85
CA ALA A 300 7.67 27.11 0.71
C ALA A 300 7.12 25.84 1.40
N GLY A 301 6.58 25.99 2.62
CA GLY A 301 5.95 24.89 3.36
C GLY A 301 4.74 24.30 2.63
N LEU A 302 3.88 25.15 2.05
CA LEU A 302 2.75 24.70 1.23
C LEU A 302 3.20 23.90 0.00
N ILE A 303 4.23 24.35 -0.71
CA ILE A 303 4.76 23.68 -1.91
C ILE A 303 5.42 22.34 -1.56
N CYS A 304 6.07 22.24 -0.39
CA CYS A 304 6.74 21.02 0.06
C CYS A 304 5.78 19.97 0.67
N SER A 305 4.54 20.36 1.00
CA SER A 305 3.52 19.47 1.58
C SER A 305 3.24 18.15 0.82
N PRO A 306 3.18 18.11 -0.53
CA PRO A 306 3.01 16.84 -1.25
C PRO A 306 4.17 15.85 -1.07
N CYS A 307 5.37 16.33 -0.74
CA CYS A 307 6.54 15.46 -0.54
C CYS A 307 6.62 14.88 0.88
N THR A 308 5.92 15.50 1.84
CA THR A 308 5.93 15.10 3.25
C THR A 308 4.70 14.27 3.63
N THR A 309 3.85 13.91 2.67
CA THR A 309 2.58 13.22 2.92
C THR A 309 2.74 11.91 3.68
N ALA A 310 3.65 11.02 3.28
CA ALA A 310 3.82 9.72 3.97
C ALA A 310 4.25 9.85 5.46
N PRO A 311 5.27 10.66 5.80
CA PRO A 311 5.60 11.00 7.19
C PRO A 311 4.45 11.68 7.95
N LEU A 312 3.76 12.63 7.30
CA LEU A 312 2.60 13.30 7.89
C LEU A 312 1.47 12.31 8.19
N SER A 313 1.18 11.35 7.30
CA SER A 313 0.19 10.30 7.52
C SER A 313 0.49 9.47 8.77
N ALA A 314 1.77 9.13 9.02
CA ALA A 314 2.17 8.40 10.22
C ALA A 314 1.95 9.23 11.50
N ILE A 315 2.27 10.53 11.45
CA ILE A 315 2.04 11.45 12.58
C ILE A 315 0.53 11.64 12.80
N LEU A 316 -0.26 11.79 11.73
CA LEU A 316 -1.71 11.91 11.80
C LEU A 316 -2.36 10.65 12.40
N LEU A 317 -1.88 9.46 12.05
CA LEU A 317 -2.31 8.20 12.69
C LEU A 317 -1.98 8.17 14.18
N TYR A 318 -0.81 8.68 14.58
CA TYR A 318 -0.45 8.82 16.00
C TYR A 318 -1.36 9.81 16.74
N ILE A 319 -1.75 10.93 16.10
CA ILE A 319 -2.70 11.90 16.66
C ILE A 319 -4.08 11.27 16.81
N ALA A 320 -4.53 10.54 15.79
CA ALA A 320 -5.81 9.84 15.81
C ALA A 320 -5.88 8.80 16.95
N GLN A 321 -4.77 8.10 17.23
CA GLN A 321 -4.69 7.14 18.34
C GLN A 321 -4.56 7.79 19.72
N SER A 322 -3.85 8.92 19.83
CA SER A 322 -3.58 9.58 21.11
C SER A 322 -4.71 10.52 21.57
N GLY A 323 -5.61 10.92 20.67
CA GLY A 323 -6.78 11.74 20.99
C GLY A 323 -6.47 13.17 21.48
N ASN A 324 -5.20 13.56 21.55
CA ASN A 324 -4.76 14.85 22.09
C ASN A 324 -4.20 15.75 20.98
N MET A 325 -5.04 16.70 20.53
CA MET A 325 -4.69 17.67 19.47
C MET A 325 -3.48 18.55 19.82
N TRP A 326 -3.25 18.86 21.10
CA TRP A 326 -2.12 19.69 21.53
C TRP A 326 -0.79 18.93 21.41
N LEU A 327 -0.75 17.67 21.85
CA LEU A 327 0.42 16.80 21.65
C LEU A 327 0.67 16.58 20.15
N GLY A 328 -0.39 16.38 19.37
CA GLY A 328 -0.30 16.26 17.93
C GLY A 328 0.31 17.49 17.24
N GLY A 329 -0.25 18.67 17.49
CA GLY A 329 0.28 19.94 16.98
C GLY A 329 1.74 20.16 17.39
N GLY A 330 2.09 19.85 18.64
CA GLY A 330 3.47 19.91 19.13
C GLY A 330 4.44 19.01 18.36
N THR A 331 4.04 17.77 18.04
CA THR A 331 4.88 16.85 17.25
C THR A 331 5.06 17.29 15.80
N LEU A 332 4.03 17.84 15.14
CA LEU A 332 4.15 18.41 13.80
C LEU A 332 5.06 19.64 13.77
N TYR A 333 4.95 20.46 14.80
CA TYR A 333 5.81 21.63 14.96
C TYR A 333 7.27 21.22 15.15
N LEU A 334 7.53 20.22 16.00
CA LEU A 334 8.88 19.68 16.21
C LEU A 334 9.46 19.03 14.95
N TYR A 335 8.63 18.33 14.19
CA TYR A 335 8.98 17.77 12.89
C TYR A 335 9.41 18.86 11.90
N ALA A 336 8.65 19.96 11.81
CA ALA A 336 8.99 21.09 10.95
C ALA A 336 10.26 21.82 11.41
N LEU A 337 10.48 21.96 12.71
CA LEU A 337 11.76 22.44 13.26
C LEU A 337 12.93 21.52 12.91
N GLY A 338 12.73 20.19 12.92
CA GLY A 338 13.71 19.21 12.51
C GLY A 338 14.17 19.40 11.06
N MET A 339 13.26 19.70 10.14
CA MET A 339 13.62 20.04 8.74
C MET A 339 14.37 21.38 8.64
N GLY A 340 14.06 22.35 9.49
CA GLY A 340 14.69 23.68 9.49
C GLY A 340 16.10 23.70 10.08
N LEU A 341 16.45 22.73 10.93
CA LEU A 341 17.73 22.69 11.65
C LEU A 341 18.93 22.49 10.69
N PRO A 342 18.90 21.56 9.71
CA PRO A 342 19.91 21.49 8.67
C PRO A 342 20.03 22.79 7.88
N LEU A 343 18.92 23.45 7.53
CA LEU A 343 18.95 24.73 6.80
C LEU A 343 19.68 25.82 7.59
N MET A 344 19.39 25.92 8.90
CA MET A 344 20.07 26.86 9.80
C MET A 344 21.56 26.55 9.94
N LEU A 345 21.92 25.26 10.01
CA LEU A 345 23.31 24.84 10.10
C LEU A 345 24.07 25.21 8.81
N VAL A 346 23.48 24.95 7.64
CA VAL A 346 24.15 25.28 6.39
C VAL A 346 24.16 26.79 6.11
N THR A 347 23.21 27.62 6.58
CA THR A 347 23.38 29.08 6.48
C THR A 347 24.50 29.63 7.36
N VAL A 348 24.75 29.04 8.54
CA VAL A 348 25.83 29.47 9.44
C VAL A 348 27.21 28.96 8.98
N PHE A 349 27.29 27.70 8.56
CA PHE A 349 28.54 27.04 8.16
C PHE A 349 28.82 27.07 6.65
N GLY A 350 27.85 27.46 5.83
CA GLY A 350 27.91 27.41 4.37
C GLY A 350 29.04 28.25 3.79
N ASN A 351 29.44 29.34 4.44
CA ASN A 351 30.57 30.16 4.02
C ASN A 351 31.92 29.42 4.12
N ARG A 352 32.01 28.35 4.92
CA ARG A 352 33.22 27.53 5.11
C ARG A 352 33.13 26.17 4.40
N LEU A 353 31.91 25.64 4.24
CA LEU A 353 31.66 24.31 3.66
C LEU A 353 31.36 24.32 2.16
N LEU A 354 30.78 25.40 1.60
CA LEU A 354 30.32 25.41 0.22
C LEU A 354 31.37 26.03 -0.72
N PRO A 355 31.79 25.30 -1.77
CA PRO A 355 32.69 25.84 -2.77
C PRO A 355 31.99 26.99 -3.52
N LYS A 356 32.78 27.95 -4.02
CA LYS A 356 32.28 29.06 -4.86
C LYS A 356 31.41 28.50 -5.99
N SER A 357 30.30 29.18 -6.30
CA SER A 357 29.39 28.83 -7.39
C SER A 357 30.15 28.74 -8.72
N GLY A 358 30.49 27.50 -9.11
CA GLY A 358 31.21 27.17 -10.34
C GLY A 358 30.41 26.24 -11.25
N PRO A 359 31.01 25.73 -12.34
CA PRO A 359 30.34 24.85 -13.31
C PRO A 359 29.78 23.55 -12.68
N TRP A 360 30.32 23.12 -11.54
CA TRP A 360 29.78 22.00 -10.76
C TRP A 360 28.31 22.20 -10.33
N MET A 361 27.89 23.45 -10.08
CA MET A 361 26.51 23.75 -9.65
C MET A 361 25.48 23.43 -10.76
N ALA A 362 25.88 23.52 -12.03
CA ALA A 362 25.03 23.11 -13.14
C ALA A 362 24.80 21.59 -13.13
N HIS A 363 25.85 20.79 -12.88
CA HIS A 363 25.72 19.33 -12.77
C HIS A 363 24.84 18.92 -11.58
N VAL A 364 24.97 19.59 -10.43
CA VAL A 364 24.12 19.37 -9.26
C VAL A 364 22.65 19.68 -9.57
N LYS A 365 22.38 20.79 -10.27
CA LYS A 365 21.02 21.15 -10.72
C LYS A 365 20.40 20.08 -11.61
N THR A 366 21.15 19.58 -12.59
CA THR A 366 20.68 18.52 -13.49
C THR A 366 20.46 17.20 -12.76
N ALA A 367 21.36 16.83 -11.84
CA ALA A 367 21.21 15.63 -11.02
C ALA A 367 19.92 15.68 -10.16
N PHE A 368 19.64 16.81 -9.51
CA PHE A 368 18.41 16.99 -8.74
C PHE A 368 17.14 16.97 -9.62
N GLY A 369 17.22 17.44 -10.87
CA GLY A 369 16.12 17.31 -11.82
C GLY A 369 15.69 15.86 -12.05
N PHE A 370 16.63 14.92 -12.15
CA PHE A 370 16.32 13.48 -12.27
C PHE A 370 15.68 12.91 -11.01
N VAL A 371 16.12 13.33 -9.82
CA VAL A 371 15.52 12.88 -8.56
C VAL A 371 14.10 13.42 -8.41
N ILE A 372 13.83 14.67 -8.82
CA ILE A 372 12.47 15.22 -8.83
C ILE A 372 11.57 14.46 -9.80
N LEU A 373 12.09 14.01 -10.96
CA LEU A 373 11.34 13.16 -11.91
C LEU A 373 11.00 11.76 -11.36
N ALA A 374 11.70 11.25 -10.34
CA ALA A 374 11.35 9.98 -9.73
C ALA A 374 9.98 10.03 -9.03
N LEU A 375 9.61 11.18 -8.47
CA LEU A 375 8.32 11.37 -7.78
C LEU A 375 7.10 11.22 -8.70
N PRO A 376 6.97 11.92 -9.84
CA PRO A 376 5.85 11.71 -10.75
C PRO A 376 5.83 10.29 -11.31
N VAL A 377 6.99 9.67 -11.59
CA VAL A 377 7.04 8.27 -12.02
C VAL A 377 6.43 7.34 -10.96
N PHE A 378 6.80 7.52 -9.69
CA PHE A 378 6.23 6.77 -8.56
C PHE A 378 4.71 7.02 -8.38
N LEU A 379 4.25 8.26 -8.57
CA LEU A 379 2.82 8.58 -8.50
C LEU A 379 2.02 7.95 -9.66
N LEU A 380 2.57 7.95 -10.87
CA LEU A 380 1.94 7.35 -12.06
C LEU A 380 1.93 5.82 -12.00
N GLU A 381 2.97 5.20 -11.46
CA GLU A 381 3.06 3.75 -11.26
C GLU A 381 1.85 3.20 -10.49
N ARG A 382 1.39 3.93 -9.47
CA ARG A 382 0.24 3.55 -8.65
C ARG A 382 -1.11 3.61 -9.38
N ILE A 383 -1.17 4.30 -10.54
CA ILE A 383 -2.38 4.46 -11.35
C ILE A 383 -2.36 3.54 -12.58
N ILE A 384 -1.20 3.41 -13.23
CA ILE A 384 -1.06 2.74 -14.54
C ILE A 384 -0.63 1.26 -14.36
N GLY A 385 -0.30 0.85 -13.13
CA GLY A 385 0.08 -0.52 -12.77
C GLY A 385 1.58 -0.80 -12.91
N GLU A 386 2.03 -1.92 -12.34
CA GLU A 386 3.46 -2.29 -12.24
C GLU A 386 4.16 -2.35 -13.60
N VAL A 387 3.47 -2.82 -14.65
CA VAL A 387 4.04 -3.00 -15.99
C VAL A 387 4.53 -1.67 -16.58
N TRP A 388 3.73 -0.61 -16.48
CA TRP A 388 4.11 0.72 -16.98
C TRP A 388 5.03 1.47 -16.00
N GLY A 389 4.89 1.21 -14.69
CA GLY A 389 5.80 1.73 -13.67
C GLY A 389 7.25 1.31 -13.92
N LEU A 390 7.49 0.00 -14.11
CA LEU A 390 8.81 -0.56 -14.43
C LEU A 390 9.43 0.08 -15.68
N ARG A 391 8.62 0.37 -16.71
CA ARG A 391 9.08 1.02 -17.95
C ARG A 391 9.48 2.48 -17.73
N LEU A 392 8.69 3.23 -16.97
CA LEU A 392 8.99 4.63 -16.66
C LEU A 392 10.23 4.76 -15.77
N TRP A 393 10.38 3.87 -14.78
CA TRP A 393 11.60 3.77 -13.96
C TRP A 393 12.83 3.40 -14.77
N SER A 394 12.68 2.43 -15.68
CA SER A 394 13.72 2.04 -16.63
C SER A 394 14.15 3.23 -17.50
N LEU A 395 13.19 3.98 -18.07
CA LEU A 395 13.46 5.17 -18.89
C LEU A 395 14.19 6.26 -18.10
N LEU A 396 13.75 6.53 -16.87
CA LEU A 396 14.39 7.50 -15.98
C LEU A 396 15.81 7.08 -15.61
N GLY A 397 16.01 5.81 -15.26
CA GLY A 397 17.32 5.24 -14.91
C GLY A 397 18.31 5.34 -16.07
N VAL A 398 17.87 5.00 -17.29
CA VAL A 398 18.70 5.10 -18.51
C VAL A 398 19.07 6.55 -18.80
N ALA A 399 18.12 7.49 -18.68
CA ALA A 399 18.39 8.90 -18.88
C ALA A 399 19.40 9.44 -17.85
N PHE A 400 19.27 9.06 -16.58
CA PHE A 400 20.19 9.44 -15.51
C PHE A 400 21.59 8.87 -15.70
N PHE A 401 21.71 7.54 -15.91
CA PHE A 401 23.00 6.89 -16.08
C PHE A 401 23.68 7.30 -17.39
N GLY A 402 22.93 7.54 -18.47
CA GLY A 402 23.44 8.10 -19.72
C GLY A 402 24.02 9.50 -19.54
N TRP A 403 23.31 10.39 -18.86
CA TRP A 403 23.82 11.72 -18.53
C TRP A 403 25.05 11.67 -17.62
N ALA A 404 25.01 10.83 -16.57
CA ALA A 404 26.13 10.65 -15.64
C ALA A 404 27.37 10.07 -16.34
N PHE A 405 27.19 9.17 -17.31
CA PHE A 405 28.26 8.64 -18.13
C PHE A 405 28.88 9.73 -19.02
N ILE A 406 28.05 10.50 -19.75
CA ILE A 406 28.51 11.59 -20.63
C ILE A 406 29.29 12.66 -19.85
N THR A 407 28.80 13.04 -18.66
CA THR A 407 29.49 14.01 -17.80
C THR A 407 30.79 13.45 -17.22
N SER A 408 30.82 12.15 -16.90
CA SER A 408 32.02 11.46 -16.42
C SER A 408 33.12 11.36 -17.50
N LEU A 409 32.77 11.29 -18.78
CA LEU A 409 33.75 11.26 -19.90
C LEU A 409 34.62 12.51 -19.98
N GLN A 410 34.18 13.65 -19.42
CA GLN A 410 34.93 14.90 -19.44
C GLN A 410 36.12 14.91 -18.48
N ALA A 411 36.22 13.97 -17.54
CA ALA A 411 37.28 13.95 -16.55
C ALA A 411 38.31 12.86 -16.80
N ARG A 412 39.60 13.25 -16.77
CA ARG A 412 40.75 12.46 -17.25
C ARG A 412 41.41 11.56 -16.18
N ARG A 413 40.82 11.38 -15.00
CA ARG A 413 41.44 10.58 -13.91
C ARG A 413 41.27 9.07 -14.14
N ALA A 414 42.32 8.29 -13.91
CA ALA A 414 42.33 6.84 -14.18
C ALA A 414 41.25 6.05 -13.41
N TRP A 415 41.00 6.37 -12.13
CA TRP A 415 39.92 5.77 -11.32
C TRP A 415 38.51 5.99 -11.91
N MET A 416 38.31 7.07 -12.68
CA MET A 416 37.01 7.34 -13.29
C MET A 416 36.65 6.37 -14.40
N ARG A 417 37.62 5.64 -14.97
CA ARG A 417 37.32 4.57 -15.94
C ARG A 417 36.54 3.43 -15.30
N THR A 418 36.86 3.07 -14.05
CA THR A 418 36.10 2.06 -13.30
C THR A 418 34.68 2.53 -13.02
N VAL A 419 34.51 3.80 -12.65
CA VAL A 419 33.19 4.42 -12.44
C VAL A 419 32.37 4.46 -13.74
N GLN A 420 33.01 4.75 -14.88
CA GLN A 420 32.37 4.73 -16.21
C GLN A 420 31.88 3.32 -16.59
N ILE A 421 32.66 2.28 -16.32
CA ILE A 421 32.27 0.88 -16.57
C ILE A 421 31.07 0.50 -15.69
N ILE A 422 31.08 0.89 -14.41
CA ILE A 422 29.96 0.64 -13.49
C ILE A 422 28.69 1.37 -13.95
N LEU A 423 28.80 2.65 -14.36
CA LEU A 423 27.66 3.44 -14.85
C LEU A 423 27.09 2.89 -16.18
N LEU A 424 27.95 2.39 -17.06
CA LEU A 424 27.52 1.75 -18.30
C LEU A 424 26.83 0.41 -18.02
N ALA A 425 27.37 -0.39 -17.10
CA ALA A 425 26.75 -1.65 -16.67
C ALA A 425 25.38 -1.41 -16.01
N SER A 426 25.26 -0.39 -15.15
CA SER A 426 23.99 -0.03 -14.52
C SER A 426 22.98 0.50 -15.55
N ALA A 427 23.41 1.29 -16.54
CA ALA A 427 22.56 1.69 -17.66
C ALA A 427 22.05 0.47 -18.44
N LEU A 428 22.93 -0.51 -18.73
CA LEU A 428 22.55 -1.73 -19.46
C LEU A 428 21.54 -2.59 -18.68
N ILE A 429 21.70 -2.68 -17.36
CA ILE A 429 20.74 -3.37 -16.49
C ILE A 429 19.41 -2.62 -16.48
N SER A 430 19.44 -1.29 -16.33
CA SER A 430 18.24 -0.46 -16.35
C SER A 430 17.50 -0.50 -17.68
N VAL A 431 18.14 -0.78 -18.81
CA VAL A 431 17.49 -0.90 -20.14
C VAL A 431 16.68 -2.19 -20.31
N ARG A 432 16.96 -3.26 -19.55
CA ARG A 432 16.34 -4.60 -19.74
C ARG A 432 14.81 -4.56 -19.92
N PRO A 433 14.01 -3.89 -19.05
CA PRO A 433 12.55 -3.85 -19.19
C PRO A 433 12.07 -3.13 -20.47
N LEU A 434 12.85 -2.16 -20.96
CA LEU A 434 12.60 -1.47 -22.23
C LEU A 434 12.98 -2.34 -23.44
N GLN A 435 14.06 -3.13 -23.34
CA GLN A 435 14.47 -4.07 -24.38
C GLN A 435 13.47 -5.21 -24.54
N ASP A 436 12.97 -5.78 -23.44
CA ASP A 436 11.94 -6.82 -23.45
C ASP A 436 10.65 -6.33 -24.12
N TRP A 437 10.32 -5.04 -23.99
CA TRP A 437 9.19 -4.43 -24.67
C TRP A 437 9.46 -4.12 -26.16
N ALA A 438 10.63 -3.57 -26.49
CA ALA A 438 10.94 -3.10 -27.84
C ALA A 438 11.33 -4.22 -28.83
N PHE A 439 12.01 -5.27 -28.34
CA PHE A 439 12.52 -6.36 -29.17
C PHE A 439 11.76 -7.67 -28.96
N GLY A 440 10.88 -7.74 -27.95
CA GLY A 440 10.28 -8.99 -27.49
C GLY A 440 11.35 -9.86 -26.83
N SER A 441 11.07 -10.38 -25.64
CA SER A 441 11.97 -11.37 -25.04
C SER A 441 12.10 -12.58 -25.99
N PRO A 442 13.30 -13.15 -26.20
CA PRO A 442 13.39 -14.46 -26.83
C PRO A 442 12.54 -15.39 -25.97
N SER A 443 11.45 -15.87 -26.57
CA SER A 443 10.55 -16.79 -25.92
C SER A 443 11.34 -18.02 -25.49
N ALA A 444 11.76 -18.06 -24.22
CA ALA A 444 11.51 -19.28 -23.48
C ALA A 444 10.04 -19.57 -23.77
N GLN A 445 9.76 -20.71 -24.43
CA GLN A 445 8.41 -21.07 -24.84
C GLN A 445 7.45 -20.62 -23.75
N PRO A 446 6.43 -19.81 -24.07
CA PRO A 446 5.49 -19.41 -23.04
C PRO A 446 5.06 -20.71 -22.39
N LEU A 447 5.25 -20.85 -21.08
CA LEU A 447 4.55 -21.89 -20.34
C LEU A 447 3.09 -21.65 -20.73
N ALA A 448 2.56 -22.46 -21.64
CA ALA A 448 1.28 -22.19 -22.28
C ALA A 448 0.26 -22.08 -21.16
N HIS A 449 -0.17 -20.87 -20.82
CA HIS A 449 -1.22 -20.70 -19.85
C HIS A 449 -2.46 -21.30 -20.51
N LEU A 450 -3.21 -22.08 -19.75
CA LEU A 450 -4.47 -22.62 -20.24
C LEU A 450 -5.35 -21.45 -20.68
N ASN A 451 -5.86 -21.50 -21.91
CA ASN A 451 -6.70 -20.43 -22.44
C ASN A 451 -8.11 -20.58 -21.87
N PHE A 452 -8.35 -19.96 -20.73
CA PHE A 452 -9.68 -19.88 -20.13
C PHE A 452 -10.54 -18.83 -20.82
N THR A 453 -11.77 -19.21 -21.15
CA THR A 453 -12.80 -18.26 -21.61
C THR A 453 -13.54 -17.73 -20.38
N GLN A 454 -13.55 -16.42 -20.20
CA GLN A 454 -14.19 -15.79 -19.05
C GLN A 454 -15.72 -15.80 -19.22
N ILE A 455 -16.43 -16.11 -18.14
CA ILE A 455 -17.89 -15.98 -18.04
C ILE A 455 -18.24 -15.22 -16.76
N ALA A 456 -19.29 -14.41 -16.81
CA ALA A 456 -19.75 -13.60 -15.69
C ALA A 456 -21.17 -13.97 -15.22
N THR A 457 -22.00 -14.54 -16.10
CA THR A 457 -23.42 -14.77 -15.82
C THR A 457 -23.87 -16.21 -16.07
N VAL A 458 -25.01 -16.58 -15.49
CA VAL A 458 -25.65 -17.89 -15.73
C VAL A 458 -26.03 -18.05 -17.19
N ASP A 459 -26.51 -16.98 -17.84
CA ASP A 459 -26.88 -17.02 -19.26
C ASP A 459 -25.66 -17.25 -20.16
N GLU A 460 -24.51 -16.64 -19.83
CA GLU A 460 -23.24 -16.89 -20.53
C GLU A 460 -22.74 -18.31 -20.32
N LEU A 461 -22.91 -18.88 -19.12
CA LEU A 461 -22.61 -20.29 -18.86
C LEU A 461 -23.45 -21.20 -19.75
N ASP A 462 -24.78 -21.02 -19.76
CA ASP A 462 -25.69 -21.84 -20.54
C ASP A 462 -25.40 -21.73 -22.05
N GLN A 463 -25.04 -20.53 -22.53
CA GLN A 463 -24.58 -20.32 -23.91
C GLN A 463 -23.25 -21.03 -24.20
N ALA A 464 -22.27 -20.96 -23.30
CA ALA A 464 -20.99 -21.63 -23.47
C ALA A 464 -21.14 -23.15 -23.48
N LEU A 465 -21.99 -23.70 -22.62
CA LEU A 465 -22.35 -25.12 -22.61
C LEU A 465 -23.01 -25.55 -23.92
N ALA A 466 -23.93 -24.74 -24.47
CA ALA A 466 -24.55 -25.02 -25.76
C ALA A 466 -23.55 -24.95 -26.94
N GLN A 467 -22.53 -24.10 -26.85
CA GLN A 467 -21.47 -23.97 -27.86
C GLN A 467 -20.46 -25.11 -27.82
N ALA A 468 -20.29 -25.79 -26.68
CA ALA A 468 -19.31 -26.87 -26.50
C ALA A 468 -19.60 -28.12 -27.35
N LYS A 469 -20.84 -28.27 -27.88
CA LYS A 469 -21.25 -29.27 -28.91
C LYS A 469 -20.56 -30.64 -28.80
N GLY A 470 -20.71 -31.30 -27.66
CA GLY A 470 -20.19 -32.66 -27.47
C GLY A 470 -18.78 -32.75 -26.86
N LYS A 471 -18.15 -31.64 -26.50
CA LYS A 471 -16.89 -31.62 -25.74
C LYS A 471 -17.16 -31.46 -24.24
N PRO A 472 -16.37 -32.11 -23.37
CA PRO A 472 -16.46 -31.87 -21.93
C PRO A 472 -16.06 -30.43 -21.61
N VAL A 473 -16.68 -29.84 -20.59
CA VAL A 473 -16.41 -28.47 -20.15
C VAL A 473 -15.88 -28.50 -18.72
N MET A 474 -14.84 -27.72 -18.45
CA MET A 474 -14.34 -27.45 -17.11
C MET A 474 -14.61 -25.99 -16.79
N LEU A 475 -15.31 -25.75 -15.69
CA LEU A 475 -15.58 -24.41 -15.18
C LEU A 475 -14.80 -24.20 -13.88
N ASP A 476 -13.83 -23.30 -13.91
CA ASP A 476 -13.06 -22.87 -12.75
C ASP A 476 -13.68 -21.62 -12.12
N PHE A 477 -13.96 -21.66 -10.81
CA PHE A 477 -14.35 -20.47 -10.06
C PHE A 477 -13.13 -19.83 -9.40
N TYR A 478 -12.86 -18.59 -9.77
CA TYR A 478 -11.66 -17.86 -9.40
C TYR A 478 -11.96 -16.52 -8.71
N ALA A 479 -11.08 -16.10 -7.81
CA ALA A 479 -11.05 -14.72 -7.32
C ALA A 479 -9.62 -14.26 -6.95
N ASP A 480 -9.32 -12.97 -7.11
CA ASP A 480 -8.01 -12.40 -6.76
C ASP A 480 -7.68 -12.52 -5.28
N TRP A 481 -8.72 -12.57 -4.45
CA TRP A 481 -8.58 -12.71 -3.00
C TRP A 481 -8.41 -14.16 -2.52
N CYS A 482 -8.48 -15.13 -3.43
CA CYS A 482 -8.41 -16.55 -3.14
C CYS A 482 -6.97 -17.08 -3.31
N VAL A 483 -6.27 -17.28 -2.19
CA VAL A 483 -4.88 -17.81 -2.17
C VAL A 483 -4.79 -19.17 -2.87
N ALA A 484 -5.70 -20.08 -2.55
CA ALA A 484 -5.73 -21.42 -3.14
C ALA A 484 -6.03 -21.42 -4.65
N CYS A 485 -6.73 -20.41 -5.17
CA CYS A 485 -6.94 -20.24 -6.61
C CYS A 485 -5.63 -19.88 -7.30
N LYS A 486 -4.82 -19.00 -6.67
CA LYS A 486 -3.48 -18.66 -7.14
C LYS A 486 -2.52 -19.84 -7.08
N GLU A 487 -2.64 -20.69 -6.06
CA GLU A 487 -1.90 -21.95 -5.98
C GLU A 487 -2.25 -22.87 -7.16
N PHE A 488 -3.52 -23.00 -7.52
CA PHE A 488 -3.94 -23.76 -8.71
C PHE A 488 -3.30 -23.24 -9.99
N GLU A 489 -3.37 -21.91 -10.24
CA GLU A 489 -2.79 -21.29 -11.43
C GLU A 489 -1.27 -21.54 -11.52
N LYS A 490 -0.56 -21.39 -10.39
CA LYS A 490 0.89 -21.48 -10.33
C LYS A 490 1.40 -22.91 -10.34
N TYR A 491 0.77 -23.83 -9.61
CA TYR A 491 1.31 -25.18 -9.34
C TYR A 491 0.61 -26.29 -10.13
N THR A 492 -0.70 -26.17 -10.37
CA THR A 492 -1.51 -27.25 -10.95
C THR A 492 -1.74 -27.03 -12.44
N PHE A 493 -2.25 -25.86 -12.83
CA PHE A 493 -2.54 -25.51 -14.23
C PHE A 493 -1.29 -25.23 -15.06
N SER A 494 -0.16 -24.95 -14.40
CA SER A 494 1.13 -24.77 -15.07
C SER A 494 1.80 -26.10 -15.47
N ASP A 495 1.40 -27.23 -14.84
CA ASP A 495 2.00 -28.55 -15.06
C ASP A 495 1.66 -29.10 -16.46
N PRO A 496 2.66 -29.58 -17.23
CA PRO A 496 2.44 -30.13 -18.57
C PRO A 496 1.43 -31.30 -18.63
N ARG A 497 1.36 -32.14 -17.59
CA ARG A 497 0.45 -33.30 -17.55
C ARG A 497 -1.00 -32.88 -17.48
N VAL A 498 -1.28 -31.84 -16.67
CA VAL A 498 -2.61 -31.26 -16.54
C VAL A 498 -3.02 -30.58 -17.85
N LYS A 499 -2.10 -29.86 -18.50
CA LYS A 499 -2.35 -29.24 -19.81
C LYS A 499 -2.68 -30.25 -20.89
N GLN A 500 -1.94 -31.36 -20.92
CA GLN A 500 -2.20 -32.43 -21.88
C GLN A 500 -3.56 -33.10 -21.62
N ALA A 501 -3.90 -33.38 -20.36
CA ALA A 501 -5.19 -33.98 -20.00
C ALA A 501 -6.39 -33.07 -20.30
N LEU A 502 -6.20 -31.75 -20.26
CA LEU A 502 -7.23 -30.76 -20.56
C LEU A 502 -7.29 -30.33 -22.03
N GLY A 503 -6.42 -30.86 -22.91
CA GLY A 503 -6.32 -30.43 -24.31
C GLY A 503 -7.62 -30.53 -25.12
N ASP A 504 -8.46 -31.52 -24.81
CA ASP A 504 -9.76 -31.75 -25.46
C ASP A 504 -10.97 -31.21 -24.67
N THR A 505 -10.73 -30.47 -23.58
CA THR A 505 -11.77 -29.90 -22.71
C THR A 505 -11.94 -28.41 -22.99
N VAL A 506 -13.18 -27.92 -23.04
CA VAL A 506 -13.47 -26.48 -23.10
C VAL A 506 -13.25 -25.89 -21.72
N LEU A 507 -12.35 -24.90 -21.60
CA LEU A 507 -11.96 -24.30 -20.33
C LEU A 507 -12.68 -22.96 -20.15
N LEU A 508 -13.57 -22.91 -19.16
CA LEU A 508 -14.29 -21.72 -18.74
C LEU A 508 -13.77 -21.29 -17.37
N GLN A 509 -13.72 -19.98 -17.13
CA GLN A 509 -13.41 -19.43 -15.81
C GLN A 509 -14.44 -18.37 -15.44
N ALA A 510 -15.01 -18.48 -14.24
CA ALA A 510 -15.89 -17.49 -13.65
C ALA A 510 -15.11 -16.67 -12.61
N ASN A 511 -14.83 -15.41 -12.94
CA ASN A 511 -14.19 -14.48 -12.00
C ASN A 511 -15.23 -13.83 -11.09
N VAL A 512 -15.26 -14.26 -9.82
CA VAL A 512 -16.20 -13.77 -8.80
C VAL A 512 -15.52 -12.83 -7.78
N THR A 513 -14.43 -12.17 -8.20
CA THR A 513 -13.66 -11.26 -7.32
C THR A 513 -14.52 -10.12 -6.77
N ALA A 514 -15.41 -9.57 -7.61
CA ALA A 514 -16.26 -8.44 -7.24
C ALA A 514 -17.37 -8.82 -6.24
N ASN A 515 -17.75 -10.10 -6.16
CA ASN A 515 -18.83 -10.60 -5.32
C ASN A 515 -20.14 -9.82 -5.49
N ASN A 516 -20.48 -9.50 -6.74
CA ASN A 516 -21.68 -8.75 -7.09
C ASN A 516 -22.93 -9.67 -7.11
N ALA A 517 -24.13 -9.10 -7.34
CA ALA A 517 -25.36 -9.88 -7.33
C ALA A 517 -25.42 -11.00 -8.38
N GLN A 518 -24.76 -10.84 -9.53
CA GLN A 518 -24.68 -11.85 -10.58
C GLN A 518 -23.74 -12.99 -10.17
N ASP A 519 -22.59 -12.65 -9.57
CA ASP A 519 -21.62 -13.62 -9.03
C ASP A 519 -22.29 -14.49 -7.96
N VAL A 520 -23.00 -13.85 -7.02
CA VAL A 520 -23.74 -14.54 -5.95
C VAL A 520 -24.85 -15.42 -6.53
N ALA A 521 -25.56 -14.96 -7.56
CA ALA A 521 -26.59 -15.76 -8.22
C ALA A 521 -25.99 -17.00 -8.91
N LEU A 522 -24.84 -16.86 -9.58
CA LEU A 522 -24.12 -17.95 -10.23
C LEU A 522 -23.63 -18.99 -9.22
N LEU A 523 -22.95 -18.55 -8.15
CA LEU A 523 -22.47 -19.42 -7.08
C LEU A 523 -23.62 -20.17 -6.41
N LYS A 524 -24.75 -19.48 -6.16
CA LYS A 524 -25.94 -20.08 -5.55
C LYS A 524 -26.62 -21.09 -6.47
N ARG A 525 -26.72 -20.79 -7.78
CA ARG A 525 -27.31 -21.68 -8.79
C ARG A 525 -26.57 -23.01 -8.86
N LEU A 526 -25.23 -22.96 -8.79
CA LEU A 526 -24.35 -24.13 -8.90
C LEU A 526 -23.95 -24.71 -7.54
N GLN A 527 -24.54 -24.22 -6.44
CA GLN A 527 -24.28 -24.67 -5.07
C GLN A 527 -22.78 -24.66 -4.71
N VAL A 528 -22.07 -23.61 -5.13
CA VAL A 528 -20.65 -23.41 -4.82
C VAL A 528 -20.54 -22.68 -3.48
N LEU A 529 -19.90 -23.33 -2.50
CA LEU A 529 -19.78 -22.80 -1.13
C LEU A 529 -18.61 -21.83 -0.96
N GLY A 530 -17.64 -21.85 -1.87
CA GLY A 530 -16.38 -21.11 -1.78
C GLY A 530 -15.40 -21.54 -2.87
N LEU A 531 -14.18 -21.04 -2.79
CA LEU A 531 -13.19 -21.07 -3.86
C LEU A 531 -11.86 -21.70 -3.38
N PRO A 532 -11.06 -22.32 -4.25
CA PRO A 532 -11.38 -22.69 -5.63
C PRO A 532 -12.43 -23.79 -5.63
N THR A 533 -13.35 -23.71 -6.59
CA THR A 533 -14.25 -24.82 -6.92
C THR A 533 -14.21 -25.01 -8.43
N ILE A 534 -13.90 -26.22 -8.88
CA ILE A 534 -13.87 -26.59 -10.29
C ILE A 534 -15.02 -27.55 -10.54
N LEU A 535 -15.90 -27.17 -11.46
CA LEU A 535 -17.01 -27.99 -11.92
C LEU A 535 -16.66 -28.60 -13.28
N PHE A 536 -17.17 -29.81 -13.51
CA PHE A 536 -17.04 -30.49 -14.78
C PHE A 536 -18.42 -30.81 -15.35
N PHE A 537 -18.57 -30.55 -16.64
CA PHE A 537 -19.77 -30.89 -17.40
C PHE A 537 -19.40 -31.92 -18.47
N ASP A 538 -20.30 -32.86 -18.70
CA ASP A 538 -20.16 -33.87 -19.75
C ASP A 538 -20.40 -33.28 -21.16
N ALA A 539 -20.31 -34.13 -22.18
CA ALA A 539 -20.55 -33.77 -23.57
C ALA A 539 -21.99 -33.29 -23.85
N GLN A 540 -22.92 -33.61 -22.95
CA GLN A 540 -24.33 -33.24 -22.99
C GLN A 540 -24.61 -31.94 -22.21
N GLY A 541 -23.59 -31.35 -21.59
CA GLY A 541 -23.70 -30.14 -20.77
C GLY A 541 -24.30 -30.38 -19.38
N GLN A 542 -24.36 -31.64 -18.91
CA GLN A 542 -24.80 -31.96 -17.55
C GLN A 542 -23.62 -31.93 -16.59
N GLU A 543 -23.82 -31.29 -15.43
CA GLU A 543 -22.82 -31.26 -14.37
C GLU A 543 -22.57 -32.68 -13.83
N GLN A 544 -21.31 -33.01 -13.55
CA GLN A 544 -20.90 -34.23 -12.86
C GLN A 544 -20.52 -33.90 -11.40
N PRO A 545 -21.45 -34.03 -10.42
CA PRO A 545 -21.18 -33.58 -9.05
C PRO A 545 -20.07 -34.36 -8.36
N GLN A 546 -19.85 -35.62 -8.74
CA GLN A 546 -18.79 -36.46 -8.18
C GLN A 546 -17.39 -36.08 -8.67
N ALA A 547 -17.30 -35.43 -9.84
CA ALA A 547 -16.05 -34.93 -10.38
C ALA A 547 -15.68 -33.54 -9.82
N ARG A 548 -16.53 -32.94 -9.00
CA ARG A 548 -16.31 -31.60 -8.44
C ARG A 548 -15.03 -31.58 -7.59
N VAL A 549 -14.15 -30.63 -7.87
CA VAL A 549 -12.97 -30.36 -7.04
C VAL A 549 -13.25 -29.12 -6.20
N THR A 550 -13.13 -29.24 -4.88
CA THR A 550 -13.28 -28.15 -3.92
C THR A 550 -12.01 -28.03 -3.10
N GLY A 551 -11.44 -26.83 -3.03
CA GLY A 551 -10.17 -26.60 -2.35
C GLY A 551 -8.96 -26.94 -3.23
N PHE A 552 -7.77 -26.50 -2.79
CA PHE A 552 -6.52 -26.72 -3.54
C PHE A 552 -6.21 -28.21 -3.73
N MET A 553 -5.80 -28.58 -4.95
CA MET A 553 -5.35 -29.92 -5.31
C MET A 553 -4.06 -29.81 -6.14
N ASP A 554 -3.03 -30.56 -5.74
CA ASP A 554 -1.76 -30.56 -6.45
C ASP A 554 -1.87 -31.17 -7.87
N ALA A 555 -0.86 -30.91 -8.70
CA ALA A 555 -0.83 -31.35 -10.10
C ALA A 555 -0.95 -32.86 -10.31
N ALA A 556 -0.36 -33.68 -9.43
CA ALA A 556 -0.39 -35.13 -9.58
C ALA A 556 -1.77 -35.68 -9.24
N THR A 557 -2.35 -35.23 -8.12
CA THR A 557 -3.69 -35.61 -7.67
C THR A 557 -4.75 -35.11 -8.66
N PHE A 558 -4.64 -33.88 -9.14
CA PHE A 558 -5.57 -33.32 -10.13
C PHE A 558 -5.46 -34.03 -11.48
N SER A 559 -4.26 -34.38 -11.93
CA SER A 559 -4.08 -35.16 -13.15
C SER A 559 -4.71 -36.55 -13.03
N ALA A 560 -4.54 -37.25 -11.91
CA ALA A 560 -5.20 -38.54 -11.67
C ALA A 560 -6.73 -38.40 -11.69
N HIS A 561 -7.27 -37.37 -11.04
CA HIS A 561 -8.70 -37.05 -11.04
C HIS A 561 -9.26 -36.82 -12.46
N LEU A 562 -8.49 -36.18 -13.34
CA LEU A 562 -8.89 -35.99 -14.74
C LEU A 562 -8.90 -37.29 -15.56
N HIS A 563 -8.03 -38.27 -15.24
CA HIS A 563 -7.97 -39.55 -15.93
C HIS A 563 -9.15 -40.45 -15.56
N ASP A 564 -9.53 -40.50 -14.27
CA ASP A 564 -10.67 -41.29 -13.79
C ASP A 564 -12.02 -40.81 -14.36
N ARG A 565 -12.04 -39.62 -14.99
CA ARG A 565 -13.20 -39.05 -15.69
C ARG A 565 -13.33 -39.52 -17.14
N GLN A 566 -12.24 -39.98 -17.77
CA GLN A 566 -12.30 -40.44 -19.17
C GLN A 566 -12.94 -41.84 -19.19
N PRO A 567 -13.99 -42.06 -20.01
CA PRO A 567 -14.71 -43.34 -20.07
C PRO A 567 -13.87 -44.50 -20.59
#